data_AF-A0A7S4E988-F1
#
_entry.id   AF-A0A7S4E988-F1
#
_cell.length_a   1.000
_cell.length_b   1.000
_cell.length_c   1.000
_cell.angle_alpha   90.00
_cell.angle_beta   90.00
_cell.angle_gamma   90.00
#
_symmetry.space_group_name_H-M   'P 1'
#
loop_
_entity.id
_entity.type
_entity.pdbx_description
1 polymer ?
#
loop_
_entity_poly.entity_id
_entity_poly.type
_entity_poly.pdbx_seq_one_letter_code
_entity_poly.pdbx_strand_id
1 'polypeptide(L)'
;GHDHGRRLSGDNECAVDATKDNDGDGIVDLAAEGECCVSVYGSKFDNEYGCGTTLAEVQAGGCCPEDFIARYSLQLDPALEGDQTGWDCVSFVDKDGCTEKNTQLGIPGFYQWSADVMGPGYCPHTVAALDTLRNIQGCGTCAAEDLHDGHCGVFWLETGRWKDWTVLGMEEIGCQKDTCCASSSSACCKLNVSLVAGLACGALVFILCCVALCCFAC
;
A
#
# COMPACT_ATOMS: atom_id res chain seq x y z
N GLY A 1 17.51 -39.66 26.33
CA GLY A 1 18.32 -38.52 25.92
C GLY A 1 18.21 -38.38 24.42
N HIS A 2 17.63 -37.27 23.98
CA HIS A 2 17.57 -36.71 22.62
C HIS A 2 17.56 -37.68 21.43
N ASP A 3 16.37 -37.86 20.85
CA ASP A 3 16.19 -38.41 19.50
C ASP A 3 15.59 -37.33 18.58
N HIS A 4 16.14 -37.25 17.38
CA HIS A 4 15.90 -36.23 16.36
C HIS A 4 14.69 -36.62 15.49
N GLY A 5 13.55 -35.97 15.71
CA GLY A 5 12.35 -36.10 14.88
C GLY A 5 12.14 -34.90 13.96
N ARG A 6 12.55 -35.04 12.71
CA ARG A 6 12.27 -34.15 11.57
C ARG A 6 10.74 -34.00 11.37
N ARG A 7 10.20 -32.78 11.47
CA ARG A 7 8.92 -32.39 10.83
C ARG A 7 9.18 -31.27 9.85
N LEU A 8 9.13 -31.63 8.57
CA LEU A 8 8.84 -30.73 7.46
C LEU A 8 7.34 -30.48 7.47
N SER A 9 6.94 -29.22 7.32
CA SER A 9 5.64 -28.69 6.85
C SER A 9 5.48 -27.34 7.54
N GLY A 10 6.11 -26.34 6.93
CA GLY A 10 5.80 -24.94 7.14
C GLY A 10 4.93 -24.55 5.97
N ASP A 11 3.68 -24.99 5.99
CA ASP A 11 2.67 -24.55 5.06
C ASP A 11 2.31 -23.14 5.49
N ASN A 12 2.96 -22.17 4.85
CA ASN A 12 2.67 -20.75 4.98
C ASN A 12 1.43 -20.45 4.12
N GLU A 13 0.33 -21.15 4.39
CA GLU A 13 -0.99 -20.72 3.93
C GLU A 13 -1.30 -19.41 4.64
N CYS A 14 -1.52 -18.36 3.85
CA CYS A 14 -2.14 -17.12 4.27
C CYS A 14 -3.35 -17.48 5.14
N ALA A 15 -3.23 -17.33 6.45
CA ALA A 15 -4.31 -17.62 7.36
C ALA A 15 -5.43 -16.60 7.08
N VAL A 16 -6.43 -17.03 6.31
CA VAL A 16 -7.75 -16.42 6.27
C VAL A 16 -8.20 -16.35 7.73
N ASP A 17 -8.38 -15.14 8.25
CA ASP A 17 -8.85 -14.94 9.61
C ASP A 17 -10.30 -15.42 9.67
N ALA A 18 -10.49 -16.72 9.95
CA ALA A 18 -11.73 -17.48 9.81
C ALA A 18 -12.86 -17.07 10.79
N THR A 19 -12.84 -15.83 11.27
CA THR A 19 -13.85 -15.24 12.15
C THR A 19 -14.32 -13.85 11.72
N LYS A 20 -13.79 -13.31 10.62
CA LYS A 20 -14.12 -11.94 10.19
C LYS A 20 -15.28 -11.96 9.19
N ASP A 21 -16.34 -11.27 9.55
CA ASP A 21 -17.53 -10.96 8.74
C ASP A 21 -17.48 -9.44 8.52
N ASN A 22 -16.82 -8.99 7.45
CA ASN A 22 -16.60 -7.58 7.18
C ASN A 22 -17.80 -6.94 6.48
N ASP A 23 -18.65 -7.71 5.82
CA ASP A 23 -19.85 -7.21 5.15
C ASP A 23 -21.12 -7.29 6.02
N GLY A 24 -21.04 -7.95 7.18
CA GLY A 24 -22.09 -7.99 8.19
C GLY A 24 -23.29 -8.85 7.79
N ASP A 25 -23.11 -9.76 6.84
CA ASP A 25 -24.16 -10.66 6.37
C ASP A 25 -24.39 -11.87 7.29
N GLY A 26 -23.58 -11.99 8.36
CA GLY A 26 -23.63 -13.08 9.33
C GLY A 26 -22.90 -14.34 8.86
N ILE A 27 -22.20 -14.28 7.73
CA ILE A 27 -21.34 -15.31 7.16
C ILE A 27 -19.88 -14.85 7.31
N VAL A 28 -18.97 -15.80 7.54
CA VAL A 28 -17.54 -15.48 7.56
C VAL A 28 -17.09 -15.14 6.14
N ASP A 29 -16.34 -14.06 5.99
CA ASP A 29 -15.75 -13.67 4.71
C ASP A 29 -14.89 -14.83 4.16
N LEU A 30 -15.27 -15.33 3.00
CA LEU A 30 -14.54 -16.41 2.31
C LEU A 30 -13.67 -15.88 1.17
N ALA A 31 -13.89 -14.64 0.73
CA ALA A 31 -13.02 -14.00 -0.24
C ALA A 31 -11.60 -13.80 0.34
N ALA A 32 -10.58 -14.06 -0.47
CA ALA A 32 -9.22 -13.67 -0.11
C ALA A 32 -9.10 -12.14 -0.04
N GLU A 33 -8.19 -11.62 0.80
CA GLU A 33 -7.90 -10.19 0.84
C GLU A 33 -7.51 -9.66 -0.55
N GLY A 34 -8.11 -8.54 -0.97
CA GLY A 34 -7.93 -8.00 -2.32
C GLY A 34 -8.90 -8.57 -3.37
N GLU A 35 -9.75 -9.52 -3.00
CA GLU A 35 -10.82 -10.08 -3.84
C GLU A 35 -12.19 -9.93 -3.19
N CYS A 36 -13.23 -9.85 -4.00
CA CYS A 36 -14.63 -9.74 -3.59
C CYS A 36 -15.57 -9.97 -4.78
N CYS A 37 -16.85 -10.24 -4.47
CA CYS A 37 -17.96 -10.17 -5.40
C CYS A 37 -18.45 -8.73 -5.52
N VAL A 38 -18.59 -8.22 -6.75
CA VAL A 38 -18.88 -6.81 -7.03
C VAL A 38 -20.21 -6.68 -7.77
N SER A 39 -21.08 -5.79 -7.29
CA SER A 39 -22.24 -5.32 -8.05
C SER A 39 -21.99 -3.94 -8.67
N VAL A 40 -21.26 -3.08 -7.97
CA VAL A 40 -20.89 -1.73 -8.38
C VAL A 40 -19.52 -1.43 -7.82
N TYR A 41 -18.63 -0.82 -8.60
CA TYR A 41 -17.28 -0.46 -8.13
C TYR A 41 -16.88 0.92 -8.64
N GLY A 42 -16.55 1.84 -7.73
CA GLY A 42 -16.20 3.24 -7.99
C GLY A 42 -17.25 4.03 -8.76
N SER A 43 -18.53 3.77 -8.51
CA SER A 43 -19.59 4.64 -9.00
C SER A 43 -19.54 5.98 -8.29
N LYS A 44 -19.86 7.08 -8.98
CA LYS A 44 -19.78 8.43 -8.42
C LYS A 44 -21.04 8.80 -7.64
N PHE A 45 -20.90 9.75 -6.72
CA PHE A 45 -22.02 10.41 -6.03
C PHE A 45 -22.61 11.55 -6.87
N ASP A 46 -23.01 11.27 -8.11
CA ASP A 46 -23.63 12.24 -9.03
C ASP A 46 -25.14 11.98 -9.26
N ASN A 47 -25.69 10.99 -8.56
CA ASN A 47 -27.08 10.55 -8.65
C ASN A 47 -27.52 10.09 -10.06
N GLU A 48 -26.58 9.74 -10.95
CA GLU A 48 -26.91 9.28 -12.32
C GLU A 48 -27.82 8.04 -12.31
N TYR A 49 -27.64 7.16 -11.33
CA TYR A 49 -28.43 5.93 -11.15
C TYR A 49 -29.60 6.06 -10.16
N GLY A 50 -29.90 7.27 -9.68
CA GLY A 50 -30.93 7.49 -8.66
C GLY A 50 -30.53 7.00 -7.26
N CYS A 51 -29.24 6.72 -7.04
CA CYS A 51 -28.70 6.18 -5.80
C CYS A 51 -28.35 7.22 -4.73
N GLY A 52 -28.37 8.49 -5.09
CA GLY A 52 -28.02 9.59 -4.20
C GLY A 52 -26.63 10.18 -4.44
N THR A 53 -26.32 11.15 -3.59
CA THR A 53 -25.14 12.01 -3.60
C THR A 53 -24.25 11.82 -2.36
N THR A 54 -24.63 10.90 -1.48
CA THR A 54 -23.86 10.53 -0.28
C THR A 54 -23.97 9.03 -0.02
N LEU A 55 -23.02 8.48 0.74
CA LEU A 55 -23.05 7.04 1.08
C LEU A 55 -24.31 6.66 1.88
N ALA A 56 -24.79 7.55 2.74
CA ALA A 56 -26.01 7.33 3.51
C ALA A 56 -27.26 7.24 2.62
N GLU A 57 -27.31 8.03 1.55
CA GLU A 57 -28.39 7.94 0.56
C GLU A 57 -28.32 6.65 -0.25
N VAL A 58 -27.11 6.21 -0.64
CA VAL A 58 -26.91 4.92 -1.33
C VAL A 58 -27.36 3.75 -0.45
N GLN A 59 -26.99 3.77 0.83
CA GLN A 59 -27.40 2.77 1.82
C GLN A 59 -28.92 2.75 2.03
N ALA A 60 -29.54 3.93 2.17
CA ALA A 60 -30.99 4.02 2.38
C ALA A 60 -31.81 3.76 1.11
N GLY A 61 -31.24 4.01 -0.07
CA GLY A 61 -31.89 3.90 -1.37
C GLY A 61 -31.98 2.48 -1.91
N GLY A 62 -31.34 1.50 -1.26
CA GLY A 62 -31.33 0.10 -1.71
C GLY A 62 -30.52 -0.10 -3.01
N CYS A 63 -29.49 0.72 -3.23
CA CYS A 63 -28.65 0.61 -4.42
C CYS A 63 -27.61 -0.50 -4.36
N CYS A 64 -27.31 -0.99 -3.17
CA CYS A 64 -26.66 -2.28 -3.00
C CYS A 64 -27.72 -3.36 -2.74
N PRO A 65 -27.57 -4.57 -3.32
CA PRO A 65 -28.36 -5.73 -2.89
C PRO A 65 -28.22 -5.98 -1.38
N GLU A 66 -29.20 -6.66 -0.76
CA GLU A 66 -29.30 -6.81 0.70
C GLU A 66 -28.08 -7.49 1.37
N ASP A 67 -27.31 -8.24 0.60
CA ASP A 67 -26.12 -9.00 0.97
C ASP A 67 -24.81 -8.34 0.49
N PHE A 68 -24.86 -7.08 0.06
CA PHE A 68 -23.70 -6.29 -0.33
C PHE A 68 -23.57 -5.07 0.58
N ILE A 69 -22.35 -4.77 1.01
CA ILE A 69 -22.06 -3.52 1.69
C ILE A 69 -21.89 -2.37 0.72
N ALA A 70 -22.65 -1.30 0.98
CA ALA A 70 -22.33 0.01 0.46
C ALA A 70 -21.18 0.61 1.28
N ARG A 71 -20.07 0.92 0.62
CA ARG A 71 -18.91 1.58 1.22
C ARG A 71 -18.38 2.69 0.32
N TYR A 72 -17.55 3.57 0.87
CA TYR A 72 -16.74 4.45 0.04
C TYR A 72 -15.82 3.63 -0.85
N SER A 73 -15.66 4.07 -2.09
CA SER A 73 -14.84 3.36 -3.07
C SER A 73 -13.40 3.22 -2.58
N LEU A 74 -12.89 1.99 -2.65
CA LEU A 74 -11.49 1.67 -2.32
C LEU A 74 -10.66 1.39 -3.57
N GLN A 75 -10.97 2.03 -4.69
CA GLN A 75 -10.16 1.91 -5.90
C GLN A 75 -8.72 2.36 -5.68
N LEU A 76 -7.79 1.63 -6.31
CA LEU A 76 -6.37 1.95 -6.35
C LEU A 76 -6.05 3.17 -7.24
N ASP A 77 -7.04 3.78 -7.88
CA ASP A 77 -6.84 4.96 -8.71
C ASP A 77 -6.53 6.20 -7.84
N PRO A 78 -5.33 6.79 -7.93
CA PRO A 78 -4.96 7.99 -7.20
C PRO A 78 -5.79 9.23 -7.60
N ALA A 79 -6.51 9.21 -8.72
CA ALA A 79 -7.43 10.28 -9.10
C ALA A 79 -8.78 10.22 -8.37
N LEU A 80 -9.12 9.07 -7.77
CA LEU A 80 -10.31 8.85 -6.95
C LEU A 80 -9.94 8.67 -5.47
N GLU A 81 -8.67 8.91 -5.14
CA GLU A 81 -8.13 8.73 -3.81
C GLU A 81 -8.64 9.81 -2.85
N GLY A 82 -9.17 9.37 -1.70
CA GLY A 82 -9.40 10.20 -0.52
C GLY A 82 -10.49 11.28 -0.67
N ASP A 83 -11.12 11.37 -1.84
CA ASP A 83 -12.12 12.41 -2.11
C ASP A 83 -13.54 11.99 -1.68
N GLN A 84 -13.73 10.72 -1.30
CA GLN A 84 -15.04 10.16 -0.95
C GLN A 84 -16.11 10.50 -2.01
N THR A 85 -15.72 10.64 -3.28
CA THR A 85 -16.62 10.99 -4.38
C THR A 85 -17.25 9.79 -5.05
N GLY A 86 -16.83 8.58 -4.67
CA GLY A 86 -17.41 7.36 -5.15
C GLY A 86 -17.71 6.31 -4.09
N TRP A 87 -18.44 5.29 -4.50
CA TRP A 87 -18.92 4.19 -3.68
C TRP A 87 -18.82 2.86 -4.42
N ASP A 88 -18.74 1.79 -3.62
CA ASP A 88 -18.79 0.40 -4.08
C ASP A 88 -19.99 -0.31 -3.45
N CYS A 89 -20.47 -1.35 -4.13
CA CYS A 89 -21.23 -2.44 -3.52
C CYS A 89 -20.41 -3.72 -3.64
N VAL A 90 -19.94 -4.23 -2.50
CA VAL A 90 -19.14 -5.46 -2.45
C VAL A 90 -19.71 -6.47 -1.47
N SER A 91 -19.46 -7.75 -1.72
CA SER A 91 -19.71 -8.86 -0.81
C SER A 91 -18.47 -9.76 -0.76
N PHE A 92 -18.11 -10.27 0.41
CA PHE A 92 -16.89 -11.05 0.64
C PHE A 92 -17.14 -12.56 0.68
N VAL A 93 -18.12 -13.03 -0.09
CA VAL A 93 -18.30 -14.46 -0.40
C VAL A 93 -17.17 -15.01 -1.26
N ASP A 94 -17.03 -16.34 -1.31
CA ASP A 94 -16.13 -16.98 -2.26
C ASP A 94 -16.62 -16.82 -3.73
N LYS A 95 -15.75 -17.21 -4.67
CA LYS A 95 -16.02 -17.08 -6.11
C LYS A 95 -17.23 -17.91 -6.55
N ASP A 96 -17.42 -19.08 -5.96
CA ASP A 96 -18.55 -19.95 -6.26
C ASP A 96 -19.86 -19.33 -5.75
N GLY A 97 -19.86 -18.75 -4.55
CA GLY A 97 -20.97 -17.99 -3.99
C GLY A 97 -21.33 -16.77 -4.83
N CYS A 98 -20.34 -16.03 -5.34
CA CYS A 98 -20.59 -14.92 -6.27
C CYS A 98 -21.27 -15.40 -7.57
N THR A 99 -20.87 -16.57 -8.08
CA THR A 99 -21.46 -17.21 -9.26
C THR A 99 -22.88 -17.73 -8.97
N GLU A 100 -23.11 -18.26 -7.77
CA GLU A 100 -24.43 -18.70 -7.32
C GLU A 100 -25.42 -17.54 -7.25
N LYS A 101 -25.02 -16.37 -6.75
CA LYS A 101 -25.88 -15.17 -6.72
C LYS A 101 -26.37 -14.80 -8.13
N ASN A 102 -25.51 -14.84 -9.15
CA ASN A 102 -25.92 -14.66 -10.56
C ASN A 102 -26.92 -15.72 -11.05
N THR A 103 -26.71 -16.97 -10.62
CA THR A 103 -27.58 -18.10 -10.98
C THR A 103 -28.97 -17.92 -10.37
N GLN A 104 -29.04 -17.48 -9.11
CA GLN A 104 -30.30 -17.20 -8.41
C GLN A 104 -31.08 -16.05 -9.05
N LEU A 105 -30.37 -15.03 -9.57
CA LEU A 105 -31.00 -13.96 -10.36
C LEU A 105 -31.43 -14.40 -11.76
N GLY A 106 -30.85 -15.47 -12.30
CA GLY A 106 -31.05 -15.88 -13.70
C GLY A 106 -30.40 -14.92 -14.71
N ILE A 107 -29.47 -14.08 -14.27
CA ILE A 107 -28.77 -13.08 -15.09
C ILE A 107 -27.26 -13.35 -14.99
N PRO A 108 -26.66 -14.03 -15.98
CA PRO A 108 -25.22 -14.30 -15.97
C PRO A 108 -24.40 -13.00 -16.05
N GLY A 109 -23.40 -12.87 -15.18
CA GLY A 109 -22.43 -11.78 -15.21
C GLY A 109 -22.95 -10.44 -14.69
N PHE A 110 -24.07 -10.43 -13.98
CA PHE A 110 -24.58 -9.23 -13.29
C PHE A 110 -23.65 -8.85 -12.14
N TYR A 111 -23.32 -9.81 -11.28
CA TYR A 111 -22.25 -9.70 -10.30
C TYR A 111 -20.94 -10.22 -10.86
N GLN A 112 -19.85 -9.55 -10.55
CA GLN A 112 -18.55 -9.83 -11.12
C GLN A 112 -17.53 -10.17 -10.03
N TRP A 113 -16.74 -11.21 -10.26
CA TRP A 113 -15.59 -11.49 -9.41
C TRP A 113 -14.49 -10.47 -9.73
N SER A 114 -14.12 -9.66 -8.75
CA SER A 114 -13.15 -8.56 -8.93
C SER A 114 -11.84 -9.00 -9.61
N ALA A 115 -11.29 -10.15 -9.24
CA ALA A 115 -10.05 -10.64 -9.84
C ALA A 115 -10.18 -10.98 -11.34
N ASP A 116 -11.38 -11.33 -11.82
CA ASP A 116 -11.62 -11.65 -13.22
C ASP A 116 -11.81 -10.40 -14.09
N VAL A 117 -12.32 -9.31 -13.52
CA VAL A 117 -12.67 -8.09 -14.26
C VAL A 117 -11.69 -6.94 -14.07
N MET A 118 -11.07 -6.83 -12.90
CA MET A 118 -10.13 -5.76 -12.55
C MET A 118 -8.71 -6.29 -12.33
N GLY A 119 -8.57 -7.58 -12.03
CA GLY A 119 -7.30 -8.22 -11.67
C GLY A 119 -7.18 -8.46 -10.16
N PRO A 120 -6.25 -9.34 -9.74
CA PRO A 120 -6.06 -9.67 -8.33
C PRO A 120 -5.61 -8.44 -7.51
N GLY A 121 -6.11 -8.31 -6.28
CA GLY A 121 -5.77 -7.20 -5.38
C GLY A 121 -6.58 -5.92 -5.60
N TYR A 122 -7.50 -5.87 -6.56
CA TYR A 122 -8.27 -4.66 -6.86
C TYR A 122 -9.47 -4.42 -5.94
N CYS A 123 -9.82 -5.36 -5.06
CA CYS A 123 -10.89 -5.22 -4.09
C CYS A 123 -10.41 -5.41 -2.64
N PRO A 124 -9.64 -4.45 -2.08
CA PRO A 124 -9.25 -4.51 -0.68
C PRO A 124 -10.48 -4.51 0.23
N HIS A 125 -10.41 -5.28 1.32
CA HIS A 125 -11.51 -5.40 2.28
C HIS A 125 -11.56 -4.18 3.20
N THR A 126 -10.41 -3.54 3.44
CA THR A 126 -10.28 -2.41 4.36
C THR A 126 -9.40 -1.29 3.81
N VAL A 127 -9.52 -0.09 4.37
CA VAL A 127 -8.60 1.03 4.07
C VAL A 127 -7.15 0.67 4.42
N ALA A 128 -6.91 -0.09 5.48
CA ALA A 128 -5.56 -0.53 5.86
C ALA A 128 -4.96 -1.50 4.84
N ALA A 129 -5.77 -2.39 4.27
CA ALA A 129 -5.34 -3.27 3.18
C ALA A 129 -5.07 -2.48 1.90
N LEU A 130 -5.92 -1.50 1.57
CA LEU A 130 -5.68 -0.56 0.47
C LEU A 130 -4.36 0.19 0.66
N ASP A 131 -4.10 0.72 1.86
CA ASP A 131 -2.83 1.40 2.16
C ASP A 131 -1.63 0.46 2.00
N THR A 132 -1.77 -0.81 2.38
CA THR A 132 -0.72 -1.82 2.18
C THR A 132 -0.46 -2.05 0.68
N LEU A 133 -1.51 -2.23 -0.12
CA LEU A 133 -1.41 -2.37 -1.58
C LEU A 133 -0.84 -1.13 -2.25
N ARG A 134 -1.22 0.06 -1.81
CA ARG A 134 -0.67 1.34 -2.27
C ARG A 134 0.80 1.47 -1.95
N ASN A 135 1.22 1.07 -0.75
CA ASN A 135 2.64 1.00 -0.44
C ASN A 135 3.32 0.09 -1.47
N ILE A 136 2.83 -1.14 -1.68
CA ILE A 136 3.40 -2.08 -2.67
C ILE A 136 3.47 -1.48 -4.09
N GLN A 137 2.40 -0.86 -4.59
CA GLN A 137 2.33 -0.30 -5.95
C GLN A 137 3.07 1.03 -6.11
N GLY A 138 3.23 1.81 -5.03
CA GLY A 138 3.99 3.06 -5.01
C GLY A 138 5.51 2.85 -4.97
N CYS A 139 5.95 1.61 -4.76
CA CYS A 139 7.36 1.28 -4.68
C CYS A 139 8.01 1.06 -6.03
N GLY A 140 9.25 1.53 -6.13
CA GLY A 140 10.12 1.05 -7.19
C GLY A 140 10.47 -0.42 -6.96
N THR A 141 10.88 -1.13 -8.01
CA THR A 141 11.47 -2.47 -7.84
C THR A 141 12.99 -2.37 -7.76
N CYS A 142 13.58 -3.09 -6.82
CA CYS A 142 15.03 -3.19 -6.65
C CYS A 142 15.45 -4.66 -6.51
N ALA A 143 16.62 -5.01 -7.03
CA ALA A 143 17.23 -6.30 -6.74
C ALA A 143 17.64 -6.36 -5.26
N ALA A 144 17.52 -7.53 -4.63
CA ALA A 144 17.83 -7.70 -3.21
C ALA A 144 19.28 -7.30 -2.89
N GLU A 145 20.20 -7.59 -3.80
CA GLU A 145 21.62 -7.27 -3.72
C GLU A 145 21.95 -5.78 -3.89
N ASP A 146 21.05 -5.02 -4.52
CA ASP A 146 21.20 -3.59 -4.79
C ASP A 146 20.48 -2.72 -3.75
N LEU A 147 19.83 -3.36 -2.76
CA LEU A 147 19.13 -2.67 -1.69
C LEU A 147 20.12 -2.32 -0.57
N HIS A 148 20.11 -1.05 -0.18
CA HIS A 148 20.95 -0.53 0.88
C HIS A 148 20.11 0.20 1.93
N ASP A 149 20.19 -0.29 3.17
CA ASP A 149 19.55 0.31 4.32
C ASP A 149 20.37 1.47 4.88
N GLY A 150 19.70 2.39 5.58
CA GLY A 150 20.32 3.43 6.39
C GLY A 150 20.05 4.83 5.87
N HIS A 151 20.93 5.76 6.18
CA HIS A 151 20.83 7.15 5.73
C HIS A 151 22.22 7.70 5.42
N CYS A 152 22.28 8.75 4.62
CA CYS A 152 23.52 9.47 4.41
C CYS A 152 23.88 10.27 5.67
N GLY A 153 25.12 10.15 6.15
CA GLY A 153 25.59 10.93 7.30
C GLY A 153 25.61 12.44 7.03
N VAL A 154 25.78 13.26 8.08
CA VAL A 154 25.64 14.74 8.06
C VAL A 154 26.41 15.47 6.93
N PHE A 155 27.52 14.91 6.46
CA PHE A 155 28.33 15.50 5.37
C PHE A 155 27.92 15.07 3.96
N TRP A 156 26.87 14.26 3.86
CA TRP A 156 26.42 13.60 2.66
C TRP A 156 24.95 13.91 2.42
N LEU A 157 24.58 14.09 1.16
CA LEU A 157 23.22 14.27 0.68
C LEU A 157 22.73 12.97 0.07
N GLU A 158 21.51 12.61 0.42
CA GLU A 158 20.77 11.54 -0.23
C GLU A 158 20.56 11.88 -1.72
N THR A 159 20.78 10.89 -2.58
CA THR A 159 20.48 11.01 -4.02
C THR A 159 18.99 10.68 -4.27
N GLY A 160 18.51 10.89 -5.50
CA GLY A 160 17.12 10.52 -5.87
C GLY A 160 16.83 9.01 -5.93
N ARG A 161 17.74 8.18 -5.41
CA ARG A 161 17.66 6.72 -5.34
C ARG A 161 17.11 6.22 -4.01
N TRP A 162 16.95 7.11 -3.03
CA TRP A 162 16.26 6.85 -1.77
C TRP A 162 14.76 6.97 -1.98
N LYS A 163 14.04 5.87 -1.84
CA LYS A 163 12.60 5.74 -2.01
C LYS A 163 12.12 4.50 -1.25
N ASP A 164 10.83 4.23 -1.37
CA ASP A 164 10.28 2.95 -0.96
C ASP A 164 10.48 1.95 -2.10
N TRP A 165 11.04 0.79 -1.78
CA TRP A 165 11.38 -0.24 -2.76
C TRP A 165 10.76 -1.58 -2.39
N THR A 166 10.28 -2.31 -3.40
CA THR A 166 9.98 -3.73 -3.30
C THR A 166 11.18 -4.52 -3.79
N VAL A 167 11.45 -5.65 -3.13
CA VAL A 167 12.53 -6.55 -3.53
C VAL A 167 12.02 -7.55 -4.55
N LEU A 168 12.70 -7.65 -5.70
CA LEU A 168 12.35 -8.61 -6.75
C LEU A 168 12.34 -10.04 -6.20
N GLY A 169 11.19 -10.74 -6.32
CA GLY A 169 10.99 -12.09 -5.80
C GLY A 169 10.58 -12.18 -4.32
N MET A 170 10.38 -11.04 -3.66
CA MET A 170 9.86 -10.92 -2.29
C MET A 170 8.78 -9.83 -2.20
N GLU A 171 7.97 -9.71 -3.25
CA GLU A 171 6.93 -8.68 -3.40
C GLU A 171 5.84 -8.78 -2.31
N GLU A 172 5.64 -9.96 -1.72
CA GLU A 172 4.69 -10.20 -0.64
C GLU A 172 5.11 -9.63 0.73
N ILE A 173 6.39 -9.26 0.90
CA ILE A 173 6.90 -8.74 2.19
C ILE A 173 6.59 -7.24 2.35
N GLY A 174 6.05 -6.61 1.30
CA GLY A 174 5.76 -5.19 1.29
C GLY A 174 7.02 -4.34 1.08
N CYS A 175 6.84 -3.03 1.10
CA CYS A 175 7.89 -2.10 0.77
C CYS A 175 8.89 -1.85 1.89
N GLN A 176 10.16 -1.88 1.51
CA GLN A 176 11.26 -1.40 2.32
C GLN A 176 11.30 0.12 2.22
N LYS A 177 10.90 0.78 3.30
CA LYS A 177 10.86 2.24 3.39
C LYS A 177 12.24 2.84 3.55
N ASP A 178 12.42 4.04 3.01
CA ASP A 178 13.65 4.84 3.16
C ASP A 178 14.92 4.03 2.81
N THR A 179 14.85 3.19 1.77
CA THR A 179 15.99 2.40 1.31
C THR A 179 16.54 2.96 0.01
N CYS A 180 17.82 2.72 -0.24
CA CYS A 180 18.45 3.11 -1.49
C CYS A 180 18.57 1.91 -2.43
N CYS A 181 18.14 2.09 -3.68
CA CYS A 181 18.40 1.13 -4.74
C CYS A 181 19.58 1.56 -5.63
N ALA A 182 20.70 0.86 -5.52
CA ALA A 182 21.87 1.07 -6.37
C ALA A 182 22.81 -0.14 -6.37
N SER A 183 23.56 -0.31 -7.46
CA SER A 183 24.61 -1.34 -7.56
C SER A 183 25.81 -1.15 -6.61
N SER A 184 25.83 -0.07 -5.83
CA SER A 184 26.81 0.17 -4.77
C SER A 184 26.29 1.22 -3.78
N SER A 185 26.61 1.03 -2.50
CA SER A 185 26.19 1.95 -1.43
C SER A 185 26.73 3.37 -1.61
N SER A 186 27.87 3.52 -2.29
CA SER A 186 28.44 4.84 -2.63
C SER A 186 27.60 5.66 -3.60
N ALA A 187 26.72 5.04 -4.39
CA ALA A 187 25.83 5.76 -5.31
C ALA A 187 24.59 6.36 -4.62
N CYS A 188 24.33 5.96 -3.37
CA CYS A 188 23.22 6.44 -2.55
C CYS A 188 23.48 7.81 -1.97
N CYS A 189 24.75 8.14 -1.73
CA CYS A 189 25.16 9.36 -1.05
C CYS A 189 26.10 10.19 -1.92
N LYS A 190 25.81 11.49 -2.07
CA LYS A 190 26.71 12.46 -2.71
C LYS A 190 27.26 13.42 -1.66
N LEU A 191 28.53 13.82 -1.80
CA LEU A 191 29.15 14.74 -0.84
C LEU A 191 28.41 16.08 -0.85
N ASN A 192 28.09 16.62 0.33
CA ASN A 192 27.54 17.97 0.45
C ASN A 192 28.69 18.99 0.33
N VAL A 193 29.13 19.24 -0.91
CA VAL A 193 30.26 20.14 -1.20
C VAL A 193 30.06 21.52 -0.57
N SER A 194 28.82 22.02 -0.54
CA SER A 194 28.47 23.31 0.05
C SER A 194 28.70 23.34 1.57
N LEU A 195 28.32 22.27 2.28
CA LEU A 195 28.53 22.16 3.73
C LEU A 195 30.01 22.02 4.08
N VAL A 196 30.74 21.17 3.34
CA VAL A 196 32.17 20.92 3.59
C VAL A 196 33.00 22.17 3.30
N ALA A 197 32.73 22.86 2.19
CA ALA A 197 33.39 24.11 1.85
C ALA A 197 33.06 25.20 2.88
N GLY A 198 31.80 25.30 3.32
CA GLY A 198 31.36 26.24 4.36
C GLY A 198 32.08 26.01 5.69
N LEU A 199 32.19 24.76 6.14
CA LEU A 199 32.86 24.41 7.39
C LEU A 199 34.37 24.68 7.33
N ALA A 200 35.03 24.37 6.21
CA ALA A 200 36.45 24.66 6.02
C ALA A 200 36.74 26.18 6.05
N CYS A 201 35.94 26.99 5.34
CA CYS A 201 36.07 28.44 5.35
C CYS A 201 35.78 29.03 6.73
N GLY A 202 34.72 28.57 7.41
CA GLY A 202 34.36 29.03 8.74
C GLY A 202 35.45 28.74 9.79
N ALA A 203 36.01 27.53 9.77
CA ALA A 203 37.11 27.16 10.65
C ALA A 203 38.36 28.02 10.40
N LEU A 204 38.68 28.31 9.14
CA LEU A 204 39.84 29.13 8.78
C LEU A 204 39.67 30.58 9.29
N VAL A 205 38.49 31.18 9.11
CA VAL A 205 38.19 32.53 9.63
C VAL A 205 38.26 32.55 11.15
N PHE A 206 37.69 31.54 11.82
CA PHE A 206 37.74 31.44 13.28
C PHE A 206 39.18 31.36 13.80
N ILE A 207 40.02 30.52 13.20
CA ILE A 207 41.43 30.40 13.55
C ILE A 207 42.16 31.73 13.34
N LEU A 208 41.94 32.42 12.21
CA LEU A 208 42.55 33.72 11.94
C LEU A 208 42.08 34.79 12.96
N CYS A 209 40.81 34.80 13.34
CA CYS A 209 40.30 35.68 14.38
C CYS A 209 40.91 35.38 15.74
N CYS A 210 41.04 34.11 16.12
CA CYS A 210 41.70 33.71 17.36
C CYS A 210 43.17 34.14 17.39
N VAL A 211 43.91 33.92 16.31
CA VAL A 211 45.31 34.35 16.19
C VAL A 211 45.42 35.87 16.27
N ALA A 212 44.58 36.60 15.54
CA ALA A 212 44.57 38.06 15.59
C ALA A 212 44.27 38.58 17.01
N LEU A 213 43.25 38.05 17.68
CA LEU A 213 42.92 38.42 19.06
C LEU A 213 44.08 38.10 20.03
N CYS A 214 44.73 36.95 19.89
CA CYS A 214 45.92 36.60 20.68
C CYS A 214 47.10 37.53 20.40
N CYS A 215 47.30 37.96 19.15
CA CYS A 215 48.38 38.87 18.75
C CYS A 215 48.13 40.33 19.15
N PHE A 216 46.88 40.78 19.28
CA PHE A 216 46.54 42.15 19.68
C PHE A 216 46.40 42.35 21.20
N ALA A 217 46.23 41.28 21.97
CA ALA A 217 46.06 41.33 23.43
C ALA A 217 47.34 41.01 24.24
N CYS A 218 48.49 40.84 23.57
CA CYS A 218 49.83 40.77 24.18
C CYS A 218 50.59 42.06 23.93
#